data_AF-A0A935LT46-F1
#
_entry.id   AF-A0A935LT46-F1
#
_cell.length_a   1.000
_cell.length_b   1.000
_cell.length_c   1.000
_cell.angle_alpha   90.00
_cell.angle_beta   90.00
_cell.angle_gamma   90.00
#
_symmetry.space_group_name_H-M   'P 1'
#
loop_
_entity.id
_entity.type
_entity.pdbx_description
1 polymer ?
#
loop_
_entity_poly.entity_id
_entity_poly.type
_entity_poly.pdbx_seq_one_letter_code
_entity_poly.pdbx_strand_id
1 'polypeptide(L)'
;MKHLFIIVSLVLFSFIPPRDNQKEQPYLAGTNGPVSTIFTDYLPTKHNINANPNFAKPDAGLNNIDQNWYSAAVDNILKEEYNISYSEELKSYQSTNRANNIRFTYQNNGFTAKTMQTKIPLFDMNDKTLREADKKYKTIEDWSVELQFKNYELVINNSKSFAAGNKAMLENEKIRIDYTNTKEGMRQDFIVKEKPSGDDDLRLIMNVSTNLNMNVSKDAVTFRSKKDGSDKMNYSSLKAWDANGKILNAYFDKQNDRQFAIRIIDKDAQYPVTVDPLSSTPDWVKESNSENAAFGISVSGAGDVNGDGYDDVLIGAHMFSGEYVNQGKAYLFYGSSTGLNTDPAWTSLGTSEKRYLGKKVSAAGDVNNDGYSDVLIVSSLGTYGYP
;
A
#
# COMPACT_ATOMS: atom_id res chain seq x y z
N MET A 1 -2.17 52.34 3.32
CA MET A 1 -2.29 50.87 3.33
C MET A 1 -1.13 50.32 4.14
N LYS A 2 -1.40 49.75 5.32
CA LYS A 2 -0.39 49.12 6.18
C LYS A 2 -0.18 47.70 5.67
N HIS A 3 0.99 47.40 5.12
CA HIS A 3 1.38 46.03 4.83
C HIS A 3 1.78 45.34 6.14
N LEU A 4 0.95 44.38 6.54
CA LEU A 4 1.17 43.47 7.64
C LEU A 4 2.31 42.51 7.25
N PHE A 5 3.49 42.67 7.84
CA PHE A 5 4.54 41.66 7.78
C PHE A 5 4.21 40.55 8.79
N ILE A 6 3.80 39.37 8.29
CA ILE A 6 3.79 38.14 9.10
C ILE A 6 5.16 37.50 8.90
N ILE A 7 5.99 37.54 9.94
CA ILE A 7 7.24 36.78 10.01
C ILE A 7 6.87 35.32 10.24
N VAL A 8 6.71 34.56 9.15
CA VAL A 8 6.83 33.09 9.20
C VAL A 8 8.30 32.79 8.99
N SER A 9 8.97 32.20 9.98
CA SER A 9 10.33 31.70 9.79
C SER A 9 10.30 30.48 8.86
N LEU A 10 10.48 30.73 7.56
CA LEU A 10 10.69 29.73 6.54
C LEU A 10 12.16 29.28 6.60
N VAL A 11 12.42 27.99 6.69
CA VAL A 11 13.77 27.44 6.50
C VAL A 11 13.74 26.68 5.18
N LEU A 12 14.45 27.21 4.19
CA LEU A 12 14.68 26.57 2.90
C LEU A 12 15.92 25.67 3.05
N PHE A 13 15.82 24.40 2.67
CA PHE A 13 16.96 23.49 2.59
C PHE A 13 17.18 23.15 1.12
N SER A 14 18.35 23.50 0.59
CA SER A 14 18.82 23.06 -0.72
C SER A 14 19.92 22.02 -0.53
N PHE A 15 19.84 20.89 -1.23
CA PHE A 15 20.83 19.82 -1.14
C PHE A 15 21.96 20.08 -2.13
N ILE A 16 23.20 20.13 -1.64
CA ILE A 16 24.40 20.18 -2.49
C ILE A 16 25.16 18.86 -2.28
N PRO A 17 25.46 18.07 -3.32
CA PRO A 17 26.18 16.81 -3.15
C PRO A 17 27.63 17.04 -2.66
N PRO A 18 28.24 16.06 -1.97
CA PRO A 18 29.64 16.12 -1.60
C PRO A 18 30.54 16.20 -2.85
N ARG A 19 31.49 17.15 -2.85
CA ARG A 19 32.50 17.28 -3.91
C ARG A 19 33.39 16.04 -3.93
N ASP A 20 33.24 15.22 -4.96
CA ASP A 20 34.24 14.20 -5.28
C ASP A 20 35.35 14.82 -6.14
N ASN A 21 36.57 14.81 -5.60
CA ASN A 21 37.78 15.18 -6.32
C ASN A 21 38.28 13.92 -7.04
N GLN A 22 38.22 13.90 -8.37
CA GLN A 22 39.38 13.75 -9.28
C GLN A 22 38.92 13.44 -10.72
N LYS A 23 39.33 14.34 -11.63
CA LYS A 23 39.75 14.19 -13.05
C LYS A 23 39.37 12.85 -13.74
N GLU A 24 38.71 12.85 -14.89
CA GLU A 24 39.22 13.38 -16.16
C GLU A 24 38.17 14.15 -16.99
N GLN A 25 38.68 15.15 -17.73
CA GLN A 25 37.98 16.09 -18.62
C GLN A 25 38.13 15.63 -20.10
N PRO A 26 37.41 16.25 -21.06
CA PRO A 26 36.73 15.61 -22.18
C PRO A 26 37.55 15.54 -23.47
N TYR A 27 37.05 14.75 -24.45
CA TYR A 27 37.37 14.95 -25.86
C TYR A 27 36.09 15.25 -26.66
N LEU A 28 36.07 16.39 -27.33
CA LEU A 28 34.99 16.84 -28.22
C LEU A 28 35.31 16.54 -29.69
N ALA A 29 34.24 16.16 -30.40
CA ALA A 29 33.89 16.39 -31.81
C ALA A 29 34.60 15.62 -32.94
N GLY A 30 33.77 14.98 -33.80
CA GLY A 30 34.16 14.42 -35.10
C GLY A 30 33.06 13.65 -35.86
N THR A 31 32.01 14.37 -36.29
CA THR A 31 31.12 14.19 -37.47
C THR A 31 30.91 12.84 -38.20
N ASN A 32 29.62 12.55 -38.47
CA ASN A 32 28.99 11.86 -39.62
C ASN A 32 28.85 10.31 -39.61
N GLY A 33 27.66 9.84 -39.23
CA GLY A 33 27.08 8.53 -39.58
C GLY A 33 25.74 8.31 -38.88
N PRO A 34 24.72 7.67 -39.49
CA PRO A 34 23.45 7.41 -38.80
C PRO A 34 23.68 6.34 -37.74
N VAL A 35 23.47 6.69 -36.47
CA VAL A 35 23.61 5.74 -35.36
C VAL A 35 22.33 4.91 -35.27
N SER A 36 22.40 3.65 -35.70
CA SER A 36 21.39 2.64 -35.38
C SER A 36 21.58 2.20 -33.94
N THR A 37 20.62 2.51 -33.07
CA THR A 37 20.52 1.93 -31.73
C THR A 37 19.83 0.58 -31.83
N ILE A 38 20.59 -0.49 -31.59
CA ILE A 38 20.11 -1.86 -31.45
C ILE A 38 19.52 -1.99 -30.04
N PHE A 39 18.21 -2.18 -29.96
CA PHE A 39 17.52 -2.78 -28.80
C PHE A 39 17.20 -4.23 -29.18
N THR A 40 17.86 -5.20 -28.56
CA THR A 40 17.47 -6.62 -28.58
C THR A 40 16.60 -6.91 -27.35
N ASP A 41 15.56 -7.74 -27.34
CA ASP A 41 14.70 -8.37 -28.34
C ASP A 41 13.54 -9.00 -27.54
N TYR A 42 12.33 -9.04 -28.09
CA TYR A 42 11.14 -9.66 -27.51
C TYR A 42 10.58 -10.73 -28.47
N LEU A 43 10.62 -12.00 -28.03
CA LEU A 43 9.72 -13.14 -28.32
C LEU A 43 9.68 -13.85 -29.71
N PRO A 44 9.26 -15.16 -29.74
CA PRO A 44 9.66 -16.19 -30.73
C PRO A 44 8.56 -16.60 -31.74
N THR A 45 8.89 -17.53 -32.67
CA THR A 45 7.94 -18.22 -33.58
C THR A 45 7.87 -19.76 -33.40
N LYS A 46 6.64 -20.29 -33.54
CA LYS A 46 6.05 -21.67 -33.49
C LYS A 46 6.73 -22.75 -34.41
N HIS A 47 6.52 -24.08 -34.40
CA HIS A 47 5.41 -25.02 -34.05
C HIS A 47 5.84 -26.53 -34.08
N ASN A 48 5.10 -27.39 -33.34
CA ASN A 48 4.61 -28.79 -33.57
C ASN A 48 5.49 -30.08 -33.67
N ILE A 49 5.41 -30.83 -32.57
CA ILE A 49 5.34 -32.30 -32.26
C ILE A 49 4.82 -33.32 -33.30
N ASN A 50 5.45 -34.52 -33.34
CA ASN A 50 4.79 -35.82 -33.10
C ASN A 50 5.74 -37.05 -32.90
N ALA A 51 5.33 -37.90 -31.95
CA ALA A 51 5.54 -39.35 -31.76
C ALA A 51 6.79 -39.94 -31.04
N ASN A 52 6.47 -40.84 -30.09
CA ASN A 52 7.24 -41.61 -29.07
C ASN A 52 7.84 -42.94 -29.65
N PRO A 53 8.41 -43.91 -28.87
CA PRO A 53 9.42 -43.96 -27.77
C PRO A 53 10.67 -44.81 -28.15
N ASN A 54 11.84 -44.58 -27.52
CA ASN A 54 12.70 -45.63 -26.89
C ASN A 54 14.10 -45.10 -26.51
N PHE A 55 14.52 -45.51 -25.32
CA PHE A 55 15.66 -45.09 -24.50
C PHE A 55 17.02 -44.87 -25.19
N ALA A 56 17.70 -43.76 -24.82
CA ALA A 56 19.15 -43.71 -24.60
C ALA A 56 19.55 -42.57 -23.64
N LYS A 57 20.72 -42.73 -23.02
CA LYS A 57 21.38 -41.95 -21.95
C LYS A 57 21.46 -40.42 -22.17
N PRO A 58 21.70 -39.63 -21.08
CA PRO A 58 21.51 -38.18 -21.08
C PRO A 58 22.47 -37.48 -22.05
N ASP A 59 21.91 -36.87 -23.08
CA ASP A 59 22.67 -36.09 -24.05
C ASP A 59 23.15 -34.76 -23.45
N ALA A 60 24.38 -34.41 -23.81
CA ALA A 60 24.97 -33.10 -23.62
C ALA A 60 24.08 -32.04 -24.29
N GLY A 61 23.30 -31.32 -23.48
CA GLY A 61 22.35 -30.33 -24.00
C GLY A 61 21.50 -29.67 -22.92
N LEU A 62 22.11 -29.06 -21.89
CA LEU A 62 21.44 -28.01 -21.12
C LEU A 62 21.43 -26.72 -21.95
N ASN A 63 20.88 -26.78 -23.16
CA ASN A 63 20.73 -25.63 -24.03
C ASN A 63 19.38 -24.99 -23.74
N ASN A 64 19.43 -23.84 -23.07
CA ASN A 64 18.37 -22.85 -22.89
C ASN A 64 16.99 -23.41 -22.49
N ILE A 65 16.70 -23.37 -21.19
CA ILE A 65 15.32 -23.15 -20.75
C ILE A 65 14.88 -21.85 -21.44
N ASP A 66 13.98 -21.97 -22.42
CA ASP A 66 13.49 -20.84 -23.19
C ASP A 66 13.00 -19.76 -22.21
N GLN A 67 13.55 -18.54 -22.27
CA GLN A 67 13.10 -17.43 -21.44
C GLN A 67 11.59 -17.21 -21.58
N ASN A 68 11.01 -17.62 -22.72
CA ASN A 68 9.57 -17.56 -22.96
C ASN A 68 8.80 -18.57 -22.09
N TRP A 69 9.36 -19.75 -21.82
CA TRP A 69 8.76 -20.71 -20.91
C TRP A 69 8.85 -20.23 -19.46
N TYR A 70 10.01 -19.72 -19.05
CA TYR A 70 10.19 -19.22 -17.68
C TYR A 70 9.26 -18.01 -17.41
N SER A 71 9.23 -17.03 -18.31
CA SER A 71 8.30 -15.89 -18.21
C SER A 71 6.84 -16.34 -18.26
N ALA A 72 6.47 -17.29 -19.12
CA ALA A 72 5.10 -17.82 -19.15
C ALA A 72 4.74 -18.59 -17.87
N ALA A 73 5.67 -19.35 -17.30
CA ALA A 73 5.48 -20.05 -16.03
C ALA A 73 5.32 -19.06 -14.88
N VAL A 74 6.16 -18.02 -14.81
CA VAL A 74 6.04 -16.93 -13.85
C VAL A 74 4.73 -16.19 -14.03
N ASP A 75 4.33 -15.84 -15.24
CA ASP A 75 3.06 -15.16 -15.54
C ASP A 75 1.84 -16.03 -15.16
N ASN A 76 1.91 -17.34 -15.40
CA ASN A 76 0.85 -18.26 -14.99
C ASN A 76 0.78 -18.37 -13.47
N ILE A 77 1.92 -18.49 -12.79
CA ILE A 77 1.98 -18.49 -11.33
C ILE A 77 1.40 -17.18 -10.79
N LEU A 78 1.78 -16.03 -11.35
CA LEU A 78 1.27 -14.71 -10.93
C LEU A 78 -0.22 -14.54 -11.20
N LYS A 79 -0.75 -15.09 -12.31
CA LYS A 79 -2.19 -15.08 -12.60
C LYS A 79 -2.97 -15.98 -11.66
N GLU A 80 -2.47 -17.19 -11.43
CA GLU A 80 -3.11 -18.15 -10.52
C GLU A 80 -3.01 -17.71 -9.05
N GLU A 81 -1.99 -16.92 -8.69
CA GLU A 81 -1.78 -16.45 -7.33
C GLU A 81 -2.91 -15.59 -6.78
N TYR A 82 -3.64 -14.88 -7.65
CA TYR A 82 -4.77 -14.06 -7.26
C TYR A 82 -6.13 -14.71 -7.56
N ASN A 83 -6.15 -15.89 -8.18
CA ASN A 83 -7.39 -16.54 -8.57
C ASN A 83 -8.24 -16.92 -7.34
N ILE A 84 -9.53 -16.69 -7.47
CA ILE A 84 -10.54 -17.09 -6.49
C ILE A 84 -11.06 -18.46 -6.91
N SER A 85 -10.83 -19.45 -6.05
CA SER A 85 -11.17 -20.85 -6.30
C SER A 85 -11.97 -21.42 -5.14
N TYR A 86 -12.84 -22.38 -5.44
CA TYR A 86 -13.60 -23.06 -4.40
C TYR A 86 -12.70 -24.09 -3.69
N SER A 87 -12.66 -24.04 -2.35
CA SER A 87 -11.99 -25.03 -1.52
C SER A 87 -13.02 -25.98 -0.93
N GLU A 88 -12.90 -27.27 -1.25
CA GLU A 88 -13.75 -28.34 -0.68
C GLU A 88 -13.52 -28.51 0.83
N GLU A 89 -12.29 -28.32 1.29
CA GLU A 89 -11.94 -28.41 2.72
C GLU A 89 -12.64 -27.31 3.53
N LEU A 90 -12.60 -26.07 3.02
CA LEU A 90 -13.19 -24.91 3.69
C LEU A 90 -14.67 -24.71 3.33
N LYS A 91 -15.20 -25.48 2.38
CA LYS A 91 -16.54 -25.33 1.79
C LYS A 91 -16.86 -23.88 1.43
N SER A 92 -15.88 -23.18 0.88
CA SER A 92 -15.95 -21.75 0.59
C SER A 92 -14.97 -21.37 -0.51
N TYR A 93 -15.22 -20.24 -1.17
CA TYR A 93 -14.25 -19.65 -2.08
C TYR A 93 -13.08 -19.10 -1.27
N GLN A 94 -11.87 -19.23 -1.81
CA GLN A 94 -10.67 -18.65 -1.24
C GLN A 94 -9.76 -18.10 -2.34
N SER A 95 -8.84 -17.23 -1.95
CA SER A 95 -7.73 -16.80 -2.79
C SER A 95 -6.51 -16.53 -1.94
N THR A 96 -5.35 -16.66 -2.57
CA THR A 96 -4.09 -16.19 -2.00
C THR A 96 -3.80 -14.77 -2.47
N ASN A 97 -2.97 -14.06 -1.74
CA ASN A 97 -2.42 -12.78 -2.15
C ASN A 97 -0.98 -12.71 -1.63
N ARG A 98 -0.04 -13.15 -2.47
CA ARG A 98 1.37 -13.28 -2.09
C ARG A 98 2.01 -11.94 -1.78
N ALA A 99 1.73 -10.92 -2.60
CA ALA A 99 2.27 -9.58 -2.40
C ALA A 99 1.96 -9.03 -1.00
N ASN A 100 0.79 -9.38 -0.46
CA ASN A 100 0.35 -8.95 0.87
C ASN A 100 0.56 -10.03 1.95
N ASN A 101 1.03 -11.24 1.62
CA ASN A 101 1.08 -12.41 2.52
C ASN A 101 -0.27 -12.74 3.18
N ILE A 102 -1.39 -12.56 2.48
CA ILE A 102 -2.75 -12.78 2.98
C ILE A 102 -3.44 -13.93 2.22
N ARG A 103 -4.18 -14.78 2.92
CA ARG A 103 -5.21 -15.66 2.35
C ARG A 103 -6.57 -15.08 2.67
N PHE A 104 -7.40 -14.92 1.64
CA PHE A 104 -8.80 -14.54 1.78
C PHE A 104 -9.69 -15.79 1.69
N THR A 105 -10.73 -15.81 2.52
CA THR A 105 -11.82 -16.79 2.43
C THR A 105 -13.13 -16.02 2.39
N TYR A 106 -13.93 -16.27 1.35
CA TYR A 106 -15.15 -15.52 1.06
C TYR A 106 -16.38 -16.27 1.58
N GLN A 107 -17.25 -15.53 2.25
CA GLN A 107 -18.45 -16.02 2.92
C GLN A 107 -19.66 -15.20 2.44
N ASN A 108 -20.88 -15.72 2.64
CA ASN A 108 -22.09 -15.08 2.11
C ASN A 108 -22.31 -13.64 2.60
N ASN A 109 -21.77 -13.29 3.75
CA ASN A 109 -21.92 -11.97 4.35
C ASN A 109 -20.56 -11.27 4.56
N GLY A 110 -19.48 -11.68 3.88
CA GLY A 110 -18.19 -11.02 4.07
C GLY A 110 -17.00 -11.90 3.74
N PHE A 111 -15.89 -11.67 4.43
CA PHE A 111 -14.67 -12.43 4.20
C PHE A 111 -13.81 -12.53 5.46
N THR A 112 -12.90 -13.48 5.44
CA THR A 112 -11.81 -13.60 6.41
C THR A 112 -10.48 -13.42 5.71
N ALA A 113 -9.59 -12.60 6.27
CA ALA A 113 -8.19 -12.45 5.91
C ALA A 113 -7.31 -13.08 7.00
N LYS A 114 -6.32 -13.89 6.60
CA LYS A 114 -5.35 -14.51 7.51
C LYS A 114 -3.95 -14.49 6.91
N THR A 115 -2.92 -14.53 7.76
CA THR A 115 -1.54 -14.74 7.32
C THR A 115 -1.41 -16.05 6.53
N MET A 116 -0.74 -16.04 5.37
CA MET A 116 -0.54 -17.28 4.59
C MET A 116 0.56 -18.17 5.16
N GLN A 117 1.66 -17.56 5.59
CA GLN A 117 2.83 -18.27 6.09
C GLN A 117 3.20 -17.75 7.48
N THR A 118 3.44 -18.67 8.41
CA THR A 118 3.86 -18.36 9.77
C THR A 118 5.34 -18.66 10.00
N LYS A 119 6.05 -19.20 8.99
CA LYS A 119 7.46 -19.56 9.05
C LYS A 119 8.16 -19.26 7.73
N ILE A 120 9.22 -18.47 7.77
CA ILE A 120 10.14 -18.23 6.66
C ILE A 120 11.42 -19.02 6.91
N PRO A 121 11.85 -19.91 6.00
CA PRO A 121 13.12 -20.61 6.15
C PRO A 121 14.30 -19.62 6.10
N LEU A 122 15.24 -19.76 7.04
CA LEU A 122 16.50 -19.01 7.08
C LEU A 122 17.66 -19.85 6.52
N PHE A 123 17.36 -20.76 5.60
CA PHE A 123 18.29 -21.68 4.96
C PHE A 123 17.88 -21.86 3.49
N ASP A 124 18.81 -22.36 2.66
CA ASP A 124 18.49 -22.72 1.28
C ASP A 124 17.57 -23.95 1.26
N MET A 125 16.34 -23.78 0.78
CA MET A 125 15.37 -24.87 0.68
C MET A 125 15.82 -26.00 -0.27
N ASN A 126 16.79 -25.72 -1.14
CA ASN A 126 17.34 -26.71 -2.07
C ASN A 126 18.53 -27.49 -1.49
N ASP A 127 19.04 -27.12 -0.31
CA ASP A 127 20.09 -27.86 0.36
C ASP A 127 19.55 -29.16 0.97
N LYS A 128 19.71 -30.26 0.22
CA LYS A 128 19.30 -31.61 0.62
C LYS A 128 20.20 -32.23 1.69
N THR A 129 21.33 -31.59 2.02
CA THR A 129 22.28 -32.10 3.03
C THR A 129 21.96 -31.60 4.43
N LEU A 130 21.13 -30.56 4.54
CA LEU A 130 20.74 -29.96 5.81
C LEU A 130 19.79 -30.87 6.60
N ARG A 131 20.18 -31.23 7.83
CA ARG A 131 19.34 -32.04 8.73
C ARG A 131 18.16 -31.20 9.25
N GLU A 132 17.03 -31.85 9.51
CA GLU A 132 15.83 -31.18 10.05
C GLU A 132 16.10 -30.37 11.32
N ALA A 133 16.94 -30.88 12.23
CA ALA A 133 17.29 -30.19 13.48
C ALA A 133 18.07 -28.87 13.26
N ASP A 134 18.72 -28.72 12.11
CA ASP A 134 19.52 -27.55 11.75
C ASP A 134 18.72 -26.51 10.95
N LYS A 135 17.49 -26.84 10.52
CA LYS A 135 16.58 -25.93 9.81
C LYS A 135 16.06 -24.84 10.73
N LYS A 136 16.55 -23.61 10.53
CA LYS A 136 16.10 -22.43 11.27
C LYS A 136 15.01 -21.68 10.50
N TYR A 137 14.03 -21.17 11.21
CA TYR A 137 12.93 -20.39 10.63
C TYR A 137 12.79 -19.06 11.36
N LYS A 138 12.43 -18.00 10.62
CA LYS A 138 11.84 -16.79 11.17
C LYS A 138 10.35 -17.00 11.31
N THR A 139 9.83 -16.90 12.53
CA THR A 139 8.38 -16.98 12.79
C THR A 139 7.72 -15.66 12.41
N ILE A 140 6.63 -15.73 11.66
CA ILE A 140 5.71 -14.61 11.39
C ILE A 140 4.51 -14.77 12.33
N GLU A 141 4.00 -13.66 12.84
CA GLU A 141 2.77 -13.66 13.64
C GLU A 141 1.58 -14.22 12.87
N ASP A 142 0.90 -15.18 13.48
CA ASP A 142 -0.39 -15.68 13.02
C ASP A 142 -1.51 -14.74 13.48
N TRP A 143 -2.19 -14.13 12.51
CA TRP A 143 -3.28 -13.19 12.76
C TRP A 143 -4.46 -13.46 11.84
N SER A 144 -5.64 -13.02 12.27
CA SER A 144 -6.86 -13.15 11.48
C SER A 144 -7.77 -11.93 11.64
N VAL A 145 -8.40 -11.51 10.57
CA VAL A 145 -9.44 -10.48 10.54
C VAL A 145 -10.62 -11.04 9.77
N GLU A 146 -11.77 -11.14 10.41
CA GLU A 146 -13.03 -11.47 9.76
C GLU A 146 -13.91 -10.23 9.74
N LEU A 147 -14.36 -9.84 8.55
CA LEU A 147 -15.27 -8.74 8.31
C LEU A 147 -16.61 -9.28 7.81
N GLN A 148 -17.67 -9.03 8.57
CA GLN A 148 -19.03 -9.47 8.24
C GLN A 148 -19.96 -8.28 8.05
N PHE A 149 -20.50 -8.13 6.85
CA PHE A 149 -21.54 -7.17 6.51
C PHE A 149 -22.86 -7.50 7.24
N LYS A 150 -23.41 -6.49 7.91
CA LYS A 150 -24.55 -6.62 8.84
C LYS A 150 -25.60 -5.54 8.65
N ASN A 151 -25.93 -5.20 7.41
CA ASN A 151 -27.06 -4.31 7.13
C ASN A 151 -28.37 -5.12 6.99
N TYR A 152 -29.32 -4.87 7.90
CA TYR A 152 -30.62 -5.58 7.95
C TYR A 152 -31.53 -5.30 6.76
N GLU A 153 -31.33 -4.21 6.03
CA GLU A 153 -32.12 -3.92 4.84
C GLU A 153 -31.49 -4.49 3.57
N LEU A 154 -30.18 -4.73 3.60
CA LEU A 154 -29.35 -5.24 2.49
C LEU A 154 -28.93 -6.70 2.73
N VAL A 155 -29.79 -7.51 3.36
CA VAL A 155 -29.47 -8.89 3.79
C VAL A 155 -29.09 -9.78 2.61
N ILE A 156 -27.88 -10.33 2.65
CA ILE A 156 -27.35 -11.25 1.62
C ILE A 156 -27.76 -12.69 1.95
N ASN A 157 -29.06 -12.95 1.94
CA ASN A 157 -29.60 -14.31 1.96
C ASN A 157 -29.99 -14.72 0.53
N ASN A 158 -29.93 -16.02 0.23
CA ASN A 158 -30.30 -16.58 -1.09
C ASN A 158 -29.53 -15.96 -2.28
N SER A 159 -28.30 -15.50 -2.06
CA SER A 159 -27.48 -14.88 -3.09
C SER A 159 -26.94 -15.90 -4.09
N LYS A 160 -26.79 -15.49 -5.36
CA LYS A 160 -26.00 -16.25 -6.34
C LYS A 160 -24.52 -15.96 -6.10
N SER A 161 -23.69 -17.00 -6.00
CA SER A 161 -22.24 -16.88 -5.95
C SER A 161 -21.62 -17.30 -7.27
N PHE A 162 -20.69 -16.50 -7.77
CA PHE A 162 -19.93 -16.80 -8.98
C PHE A 162 -18.47 -16.42 -8.73
N ALA A 163 -17.53 -17.24 -9.19
CA ALA A 163 -16.12 -16.89 -9.22
C ALA A 163 -15.52 -17.26 -10.58
N ALA A 164 -14.71 -16.38 -11.14
CA ALA A 164 -13.94 -16.61 -12.35
C ALA A 164 -12.66 -15.80 -12.32
N GLY A 165 -11.53 -16.49 -12.51
CA GLY A 165 -10.21 -15.87 -12.39
C GLY A 165 -10.04 -15.21 -11.02
N ASN A 166 -9.64 -13.95 -11.00
CA ASN A 166 -9.40 -13.18 -9.78
C ASN A 166 -10.64 -12.47 -9.20
N LYS A 167 -11.83 -12.78 -9.72
CA LYS A 167 -13.09 -12.14 -9.30
C LYS A 167 -14.08 -13.12 -8.70
N ALA A 168 -14.80 -12.67 -7.69
CA ALA A 168 -15.96 -13.34 -7.15
C ALA A 168 -17.09 -12.35 -6.90
N MET A 169 -18.33 -12.82 -6.95
CA MET A 169 -19.51 -11.98 -6.80
C MET A 169 -20.52 -12.66 -5.90
N LEU A 170 -21.20 -11.86 -5.08
CA LEU A 170 -22.40 -12.21 -4.35
C LEU A 170 -23.49 -11.18 -4.67
N GLU A 171 -24.67 -11.63 -5.06
CA GLU A 171 -25.74 -10.71 -5.45
C GLU A 171 -27.12 -11.18 -5.01
N ASN A 172 -27.95 -10.23 -4.58
CA ASN A 172 -29.38 -10.37 -4.41
C ASN A 172 -30.12 -9.19 -5.09
N GLU A 173 -31.40 -9.00 -4.80
CA GLU A 173 -32.23 -7.94 -5.40
C GLU A 173 -31.83 -6.51 -4.99
N LYS A 174 -31.19 -6.32 -3.82
CA LYS A 174 -30.90 -5.00 -3.24
C LYS A 174 -29.43 -4.60 -3.28
N ILE A 175 -28.52 -5.57 -3.29
CA ILE A 175 -27.08 -5.34 -3.26
C ILE A 175 -26.34 -6.40 -4.06
N ARG A 176 -25.26 -5.97 -4.70
CA ARG A 176 -24.21 -6.82 -5.25
C ARG A 176 -22.89 -6.48 -4.54
N ILE A 177 -22.13 -7.51 -4.16
CA ILE A 177 -20.77 -7.38 -3.67
C ILE A 177 -19.85 -8.06 -4.68
N ASP A 178 -18.93 -7.28 -5.24
CA ASP A 178 -17.84 -7.81 -6.07
C ASP A 178 -16.56 -7.85 -5.26
N TYR A 179 -15.87 -8.98 -5.35
CA TYR A 179 -14.51 -9.15 -4.85
C TYR A 179 -13.57 -9.21 -6.04
N THR A 180 -12.52 -8.39 -6.03
CA THR A 180 -11.45 -8.45 -7.03
C THR A 180 -10.11 -8.53 -6.32
N ASN A 181 -9.41 -9.66 -6.47
CA ASN A 181 -8.10 -9.87 -5.87
C ASN A 181 -6.99 -9.52 -6.86
N THR A 182 -6.03 -8.72 -6.44
CA THR A 182 -4.96 -8.16 -7.27
C THR A 182 -3.67 -8.06 -6.47
N LYS A 183 -2.57 -7.65 -7.09
CA LYS A 183 -1.30 -7.45 -6.39
C LYS A 183 -1.43 -6.42 -5.25
N GLU A 184 -2.25 -5.40 -5.44
CA GLU A 184 -2.50 -4.31 -4.49
C GLU A 184 -3.30 -4.79 -3.26
N GLY A 185 -3.97 -5.94 -3.34
CA GLY A 185 -4.85 -6.45 -2.30
C GLY A 185 -6.18 -6.96 -2.86
N MET A 186 -7.17 -7.11 -1.98
CA MET A 186 -8.52 -7.54 -2.34
C MET A 186 -9.50 -6.35 -2.21
N ARG A 187 -10.08 -5.92 -3.34
CA ARG A 187 -11.17 -4.93 -3.38
C ARG A 187 -12.50 -5.60 -3.08
N GLN A 188 -13.36 -4.92 -2.32
CA GLN A 188 -14.71 -5.36 -2.01
C GLN A 188 -15.71 -4.26 -2.41
N ASP A 189 -16.16 -4.27 -3.66
CA ASP A 189 -17.10 -3.29 -4.17
C ASP A 189 -18.51 -3.61 -3.67
N PHE A 190 -19.16 -2.69 -2.97
CA PHE A 190 -20.57 -2.76 -2.64
C PHE A 190 -21.38 -1.92 -3.63
N ILE A 191 -22.18 -2.59 -4.46
CA ILE A 191 -23.10 -1.95 -5.41
C ILE A 191 -24.50 -2.03 -4.80
N VAL A 192 -24.89 -0.96 -4.11
CA VAL A 192 -26.22 -0.82 -3.51
C VAL A 192 -27.18 -0.38 -4.61
N LYS A 193 -28.20 -1.20 -4.90
CA LYS A 193 -29.04 -1.04 -6.09
C LYS A 193 -30.10 0.04 -5.94
N GLU A 194 -30.58 0.25 -4.71
CA GLU A 194 -31.61 1.22 -4.36
C GLU A 194 -31.31 1.81 -2.97
N LYS A 195 -31.77 3.03 -2.71
CA LYS A 195 -31.59 3.68 -1.40
C LYS A 195 -32.31 2.84 -0.32
N PRO A 196 -31.62 2.44 0.76
CA PRO A 196 -32.27 1.87 1.93
C PRO A 196 -33.35 2.83 2.49
N SER A 197 -34.32 2.30 3.21
CA SER A 197 -35.38 3.10 3.82
C SER A 197 -34.82 4.04 4.88
N GLY A 198 -35.37 5.27 4.94
CA GLY A 198 -34.95 6.32 5.88
C GLY A 198 -34.33 7.53 5.18
N ASP A 199 -34.23 8.62 5.94
CA ASP A 199 -33.71 9.92 5.45
C ASP A 199 -32.20 10.09 5.69
N ASP A 200 -31.58 9.12 6.37
CA ASP A 200 -30.16 9.16 6.72
C ASP A 200 -29.26 8.86 5.50
N ASP A 201 -28.00 9.27 5.65
CA ASP A 201 -26.90 8.90 4.75
C ASP A 201 -26.76 7.38 4.63
N LEU A 202 -26.44 6.88 3.43
CA LEU A 202 -26.17 5.47 3.19
C LEU A 202 -25.07 4.95 4.14
N ARG A 203 -25.38 3.83 4.81
CA ARG A 203 -24.51 3.23 5.83
C ARG A 203 -24.33 1.73 5.63
N LEU A 204 -23.07 1.30 5.50
CA LEU A 204 -22.67 -0.10 5.42
C LEU A 204 -22.01 -0.51 6.74
N ILE A 205 -22.65 -1.38 7.52
CA ILE A 205 -22.15 -1.79 8.83
C ILE A 205 -21.33 -3.08 8.70
N MET A 206 -20.12 -3.06 9.24
CA MET A 206 -19.20 -4.18 9.27
C MET A 206 -18.96 -4.62 10.71
N ASN A 207 -19.27 -5.88 11.00
CA ASN A 207 -18.83 -6.57 12.21
C ASN A 207 -17.39 -7.07 12.02
N VAL A 208 -16.63 -7.04 13.10
CA VAL A 208 -15.22 -7.41 13.13
C VAL A 208 -15.00 -8.49 14.19
N SER A 209 -14.41 -9.61 13.76
CA SER A 209 -13.84 -10.62 14.65
C SER A 209 -12.35 -10.74 14.37
N THR A 210 -11.51 -10.42 15.36
CA THR A 210 -10.05 -10.45 15.21
C THR A 210 -9.33 -10.62 16.54
N ASN A 211 -8.12 -11.17 16.51
CA ASN A 211 -7.18 -11.16 17.64
C ASN A 211 -6.32 -9.88 17.71
N LEU A 212 -6.41 -8.99 16.71
CA LEU A 212 -5.66 -7.73 16.58
C LEU A 212 -6.37 -6.55 17.28
N ASN A 213 -5.70 -5.40 17.34
CA ASN A 213 -6.30 -4.12 17.72
C ASN A 213 -6.87 -3.44 16.46
N MET A 214 -8.14 -3.02 16.51
CA MET A 214 -8.78 -2.28 15.41
C MET A 214 -8.73 -0.76 15.68
N ASN A 215 -8.12 -0.03 14.76
CA ASN A 215 -8.09 1.43 14.76
C ASN A 215 -8.88 1.95 13.55
N VAL A 216 -9.82 2.85 13.77
CA VAL A 216 -10.68 3.41 12.71
C VAL A 216 -10.42 4.90 12.60
N SER A 217 -9.93 5.34 11.44
CA SER A 217 -9.85 6.76 11.05
C SER A 217 -10.93 7.07 10.01
N LYS A 218 -10.93 8.26 9.41
CA LYS A 218 -11.84 8.58 8.29
C LYS A 218 -11.45 7.84 7.00
N ASP A 219 -10.16 7.59 6.81
CA ASP A 219 -9.59 7.10 5.54
C ASP A 219 -9.28 5.60 5.54
N ALA A 220 -9.16 4.98 6.72
CA ALA A 220 -8.86 3.57 6.85
C ALA A 220 -9.37 2.94 8.16
N VAL A 221 -9.57 1.62 8.10
CA VAL A 221 -9.61 0.74 9.27
C VAL A 221 -8.33 -0.08 9.28
N THR A 222 -7.50 0.10 10.30
CA THR A 222 -6.20 -0.56 10.44
C THR A 222 -6.24 -1.59 11.56
N PHE A 223 -5.76 -2.80 11.27
CA PHE A 223 -5.64 -3.89 12.22
C PHE A 223 -4.18 -4.08 12.62
N ARG A 224 -3.87 -3.87 13.91
CA ARG A 224 -2.50 -3.84 14.45
C ARG A 224 -2.24 -5.00 15.40
N SER A 225 -1.00 -5.50 15.38
CA SER A 225 -0.55 -6.48 16.37
C SER A 225 -0.73 -5.95 17.78
N LYS A 226 -1.19 -6.83 18.68
CA LYS A 226 -1.18 -6.55 20.12
C LYS A 226 0.22 -6.72 20.73
N LYS A 227 1.13 -7.40 20.03
CA LYS A 227 2.46 -7.74 20.55
C LYS A 227 3.47 -6.62 20.30
N ASP A 228 3.53 -6.15 19.06
CA ASP A 228 4.55 -5.20 18.61
C ASP A 228 3.97 -3.91 17.99
N GLY A 229 2.64 -3.77 17.95
CA GLY A 229 1.97 -2.59 17.40
C GLY A 229 2.01 -2.49 15.87
N SER A 230 2.64 -3.43 15.16
CA SER A 230 2.77 -3.37 13.70
C SER A 230 1.44 -3.58 12.99
N ASP A 231 1.24 -2.86 11.89
CA ASP A 231 0.05 -2.98 11.06
C ASP A 231 0.09 -4.32 10.31
N LYS A 232 -1.02 -5.07 10.38
CA LYS A 232 -1.16 -6.38 9.73
C LYS A 232 -2.10 -6.35 8.54
N MET A 233 -3.07 -5.44 8.55
CA MET A 233 -4.02 -5.28 7.46
C MET A 233 -4.65 -3.88 7.54
N ASN A 234 -4.80 -3.24 6.38
CA ASN A 234 -5.56 -2.02 6.19
C ASN A 234 -6.79 -2.31 5.33
N TYR A 235 -7.92 -1.71 5.71
CA TYR A 235 -9.13 -1.61 4.91
C TYR A 235 -9.34 -0.14 4.58
N SER A 236 -9.02 0.26 3.35
CA SER A 236 -8.70 1.66 3.03
C SER A 236 -9.04 2.01 1.58
N SER A 237 -8.47 3.10 1.05
CA SER A 237 -8.61 3.55 -0.35
C SER A 237 -10.06 3.71 -0.79
N LEU A 238 -10.93 4.06 0.16
CA LEU A 238 -12.37 4.14 -0.01
C LEU A 238 -12.74 5.17 -1.08
N LYS A 239 -13.46 4.72 -2.10
CA LYS A 239 -14.11 5.57 -3.09
C LYS A 239 -15.59 5.24 -3.16
N ALA A 240 -16.41 6.23 -3.45
CA ALA A 240 -17.84 6.02 -3.69
C ALA A 240 -18.32 6.89 -4.86
N TRP A 241 -19.21 6.34 -5.68
CA TRP A 241 -19.84 7.07 -6.78
C TRP A 241 -21.26 6.57 -7.06
N ASP A 242 -22.07 7.44 -7.63
CA ASP A 242 -23.46 7.14 -8.01
C ASP A 242 -23.55 6.57 -9.44
N ALA A 243 -24.75 6.25 -9.91
CA ALA A 243 -25.01 5.64 -11.22
C ALA A 243 -24.56 6.50 -12.41
N ASN A 244 -24.43 7.81 -12.23
CA ASN A 244 -23.93 8.74 -13.24
C ASN A 244 -22.41 8.97 -13.13
N GLY A 245 -21.74 8.29 -12.20
CA GLY A 245 -20.32 8.48 -11.92
C GLY A 245 -20.00 9.71 -11.07
N LYS A 246 -21.00 10.35 -10.43
CA LYS A 246 -20.76 11.46 -9.50
C LYS A 246 -20.05 10.90 -8.27
N ILE A 247 -18.85 11.43 -7.96
CA ILE A 247 -18.12 11.07 -6.74
C ILE A 247 -18.90 11.52 -5.51
N LEU A 248 -19.06 10.62 -4.55
CA LEU A 248 -19.73 10.85 -3.28
C LEU A 248 -18.70 10.89 -2.15
N ASN A 249 -18.93 11.75 -1.16
CA ASN A 249 -18.09 11.77 0.03
C ASN A 249 -18.36 10.51 0.87
N ALA A 250 -17.30 9.76 1.18
CA ALA A 250 -17.40 8.54 1.97
C ALA A 250 -16.26 8.45 2.97
N TYR A 251 -16.53 7.86 4.14
CA TYR A 251 -15.54 7.71 5.20
C TYR A 251 -15.88 6.56 6.15
N PHE A 252 -14.87 6.07 6.88
CA PHE A 252 -15.07 5.09 7.95
C PHE A 252 -15.44 5.78 9.27
N ASP A 253 -16.30 5.13 10.05
CA ASP A 253 -16.84 5.64 11.31
C ASP A 253 -16.86 4.54 12.38
N LYS A 254 -16.11 4.73 13.46
CA LYS A 254 -16.04 3.76 14.56
C LYS A 254 -17.39 3.70 15.26
N GLN A 255 -17.94 2.50 15.44
CA GLN A 255 -19.18 2.31 16.19
C GLN A 255 -18.90 1.80 17.60
N ASN A 256 -18.05 0.77 17.69
CA ASN A 256 -17.53 0.22 18.93
C ASN A 256 -16.28 -0.61 18.59
N ASP A 257 -15.74 -1.37 19.55
CA ASP A 257 -14.50 -2.14 19.35
C ASP A 257 -14.64 -3.35 18.43
N ARG A 258 -15.87 -3.71 18.03
CA ARG A 258 -16.16 -4.85 17.14
C ARG A 258 -16.95 -4.44 15.90
N GLN A 259 -17.16 -3.14 15.68
CA GLN A 259 -17.95 -2.65 14.58
C GLN A 259 -17.44 -1.30 14.08
N PHE A 260 -17.41 -1.16 12.76
CA PHE A 260 -17.30 0.13 12.08
C PHE A 260 -18.39 0.24 11.02
N ALA A 261 -18.63 1.46 10.56
CA ALA A 261 -19.48 1.71 9.42
C ALA A 261 -18.68 2.39 8.31
N ILE A 262 -19.02 2.08 7.07
CA ILE A 262 -18.70 2.92 5.92
C ILE A 262 -19.91 3.85 5.74
N ARG A 263 -19.69 5.15 5.86
CA ARG A 263 -20.74 6.17 5.64
C ARG A 263 -20.53 6.82 4.29
N ILE A 264 -21.61 7.00 3.55
CA ILE A 264 -21.64 7.63 2.23
C ILE A 264 -22.68 8.74 2.29
N ILE A 265 -22.26 9.98 2.04
CA ILE A 265 -23.17 11.12 1.92
C ILE A 265 -23.84 11.02 0.55
N ASP A 266 -25.00 10.36 0.51
CA ASP A 266 -25.72 9.97 -0.71
C ASP A 266 -26.90 10.90 -1.04
N LYS A 267 -26.94 12.09 -0.43
CA LYS A 267 -27.95 13.09 -0.76
C LYS A 267 -27.95 13.41 -2.26
N ASP A 268 -29.13 13.27 -2.88
CA ASP A 268 -29.36 13.45 -4.32
C ASP A 268 -28.53 12.50 -5.22
N ALA A 269 -27.99 11.40 -4.67
CA ALA A 269 -27.29 10.39 -5.46
C ALA A 269 -28.27 9.57 -6.30
N GLN A 270 -27.87 9.27 -7.54
CA GLN A 270 -28.62 8.34 -8.38
C GLN A 270 -28.16 6.91 -8.13
N TYR A 271 -29.08 6.03 -7.76
CA TYR A 271 -28.75 4.63 -7.52
C TYR A 271 -28.68 3.83 -8.84
N PRO A 272 -27.83 2.80 -8.96
CA PRO A 272 -26.99 2.22 -7.90
C PRO A 272 -25.83 3.10 -7.43
N VAL A 273 -25.53 3.04 -6.13
CA VAL A 273 -24.33 3.62 -5.53
C VAL A 273 -23.28 2.53 -5.35
N THR A 274 -22.08 2.76 -5.87
CA THR A 274 -20.93 1.85 -5.71
C THR A 274 -19.97 2.38 -4.65
N VAL A 275 -19.49 1.50 -3.77
CA VAL A 275 -18.55 1.79 -2.69
C VAL A 275 -17.39 0.80 -2.77
N ASP A 276 -16.18 1.29 -3.02
CA ASP A 276 -14.97 0.49 -3.31
C ASP A 276 -13.88 0.75 -2.25
N PRO A 277 -13.86 -0.05 -1.16
CA PRO A 277 -12.72 -0.21 -0.27
C PRO A 277 -11.74 -1.32 -0.71
N LEU A 278 -10.47 -1.15 -0.33
CA LEU A 278 -9.37 -2.08 -0.58
C LEU A 278 -8.84 -2.69 0.73
N SER A 279 -8.69 -4.02 0.76
CA SER A 279 -7.98 -4.79 1.79
C SER A 279 -6.55 -5.11 1.38
N SER A 280 -5.56 -4.53 2.05
CA SER A 280 -4.14 -4.75 1.76
C SER A 280 -3.28 -4.77 3.03
N THR A 281 -2.02 -5.17 2.91
CA THR A 281 -0.99 -4.79 3.89
C THR A 281 -0.44 -3.41 3.52
N PRO A 282 -0.14 -2.53 4.48
CA PRO A 282 0.57 -1.30 4.14
C PRO A 282 1.94 -1.60 3.51
N ASP A 283 2.25 -0.92 2.41
CA ASP A 283 3.54 -1.06 1.71
C ASP A 283 4.70 -0.55 2.58
N TRP A 284 4.45 0.47 3.40
CA TRP A 284 5.42 1.05 4.30
C TRP A 284 4.74 1.60 5.55
N VAL A 285 5.32 1.32 6.72
CA VAL A 285 4.86 1.84 8.01
C VAL A 285 6.06 2.41 8.75
N LYS A 286 5.89 3.62 9.29
CA LYS A 286 6.92 4.25 10.09
C LYS A 286 6.33 4.97 11.29
N GLU A 287 7.08 4.86 12.38
CA GLU A 287 6.91 5.65 13.58
C GLU A 287 8.19 6.41 13.90
N SER A 288 8.07 7.46 14.72
CA SER A 288 9.22 8.25 15.15
C SER A 288 10.05 7.61 16.27
N ASN A 289 9.54 6.54 16.90
CA ASN A 289 10.06 5.97 18.15
C ASN A 289 10.18 7.02 19.28
N SER A 290 9.28 8.00 19.32
CA SER A 290 9.25 9.03 20.37
C SER A 290 7.82 9.32 20.82
N GLU A 291 7.61 9.26 22.13
CA GLU A 291 6.32 9.53 22.73
C GLU A 291 5.87 10.96 22.44
N ASN A 292 4.58 11.12 22.16
CA ASN A 292 3.92 12.40 21.93
C ASN A 292 4.53 13.29 20.82
N ALA A 293 5.41 12.75 19.97
CA ALA A 293 6.10 13.54 18.95
C ALA A 293 5.19 14.09 17.84
N ALA A 294 3.94 13.62 17.76
CA ALA A 294 3.00 13.93 16.69
C ALA A 294 3.60 13.67 15.29
N PHE A 295 4.32 12.55 15.16
CA PHE A 295 4.86 12.09 13.87
C PHE A 295 3.72 11.82 12.88
N GLY A 296 3.86 12.31 11.66
CA GLY A 296 2.80 12.22 10.65
C GLY A 296 1.73 13.31 10.75
N ILE A 297 1.92 14.32 11.60
CA ILE A 297 1.00 15.49 11.67
C ILE A 297 0.91 16.26 10.35
N SER A 298 1.98 16.20 9.55
CA SER A 298 2.05 16.75 8.21
C SER A 298 2.92 15.81 7.37
N VAL A 299 2.43 15.41 6.21
CA VAL A 299 3.12 14.56 5.24
C VAL A 299 2.98 15.19 3.87
N SER A 300 4.04 15.16 3.07
CA SER A 300 4.04 15.60 1.68
C SER A 300 4.96 14.69 0.87
N GLY A 301 4.63 14.45 -0.40
CA GLY A 301 5.66 14.07 -1.38
C GLY A 301 6.70 15.18 -1.43
N ALA A 302 7.98 14.83 -1.53
CA ALA A 302 9.10 15.75 -1.63
C ALA A 302 9.56 15.94 -3.08
N GLY A 303 9.04 15.15 -4.02
CA GLY A 303 9.64 14.99 -5.35
C GLY A 303 10.89 14.12 -5.27
N ASP A 304 11.59 13.96 -6.38
CA ASP A 304 12.90 13.31 -6.42
C ASP A 304 13.99 14.30 -5.95
N VAL A 305 14.42 14.19 -4.69
CA VAL A 305 15.39 15.12 -4.09
C VAL A 305 16.84 14.64 -4.25
N ASN A 306 17.04 13.43 -4.78
CA ASN A 306 18.35 12.79 -4.90
C ASN A 306 18.70 12.40 -6.35
N GLY A 307 17.76 12.60 -7.29
CA GLY A 307 17.90 12.40 -8.73
C GLY A 307 17.91 10.93 -9.16
N ASP A 308 17.36 10.02 -8.36
CA ASP A 308 17.38 8.58 -8.63
C ASP A 308 16.18 8.08 -9.48
N GLY A 309 15.24 8.98 -9.80
CA GLY A 309 14.06 8.71 -10.59
C GLY A 309 12.85 8.23 -9.78
N TYR A 310 12.91 8.24 -8.45
CA TYR A 310 11.79 7.92 -7.56
C TYR A 310 11.42 9.11 -6.67
N ASP A 311 10.13 9.40 -6.54
CA ASP A 311 9.66 10.46 -5.64
C ASP A 311 9.87 10.08 -4.16
N ASP A 312 10.33 11.04 -3.37
CA ASP A 312 10.60 10.91 -1.94
C ASP A 312 9.45 11.42 -1.06
N VAL A 313 9.52 11.16 0.25
CA VAL A 313 8.49 11.58 1.21
C VAL A 313 9.07 12.33 2.40
N LEU A 314 8.45 13.47 2.72
CA LEU A 314 8.78 14.32 3.86
C LEU A 314 7.70 14.25 4.93
N ILE A 315 8.10 14.00 6.18
CA ILE A 315 7.21 13.82 7.33
C ILE A 315 7.62 14.75 8.48
N GLY A 316 6.64 15.44 9.05
CA GLY A 316 6.80 16.29 10.23
C GLY A 316 6.40 15.62 11.54
N ALA A 317 7.10 15.98 12.62
CA ALA A 317 6.85 15.58 14.01
C ALA A 317 7.02 16.79 14.94
N HIS A 318 6.07 17.72 14.88
CA HIS A 318 6.22 19.04 15.50
C HIS A 318 6.26 19.05 17.04
N MET A 319 5.80 17.99 17.70
CA MET A 319 5.85 17.86 19.16
C MET A 319 7.06 17.01 19.61
N PHE A 320 7.94 16.63 18.69
CA PHE A 320 9.16 15.91 19.04
C PHE A 320 9.99 16.71 20.05
N SER A 321 10.39 16.05 21.14
CA SER A 321 11.25 16.59 22.18
C SER A 321 12.56 15.80 22.22
N GLY A 322 13.67 16.49 22.01
CA GLY A 322 15.02 15.94 22.06
C GLY A 322 15.80 16.63 23.17
N GLU A 323 16.77 17.47 22.79
CA GLU A 323 17.48 18.35 23.73
C GLU A 323 16.53 19.43 24.30
N TYR A 324 15.63 19.96 23.48
CA TYR A 324 14.63 20.94 23.88
C TYR A 324 13.21 20.39 23.77
N VAL A 325 12.35 20.83 24.69
CA VAL A 325 10.92 20.50 24.70
C VAL A 325 10.23 21.07 23.47
N ASN A 326 9.51 20.23 22.73
CA ASN A 326 8.75 20.58 21.52
C ASN A 326 9.59 21.35 20.47
N GLN A 327 10.86 21.01 20.32
CA GLN A 327 11.69 21.57 19.26
C GLN A 327 11.17 21.16 17.87
N GLY A 328 10.53 19.99 17.79
CA GLY A 328 10.03 19.43 16.56
C GLY A 328 11.13 18.82 15.71
N LYS A 329 10.72 17.95 14.79
CA LYS A 329 11.61 17.22 13.88
C LYS A 329 10.94 17.03 12.53
N ALA A 330 11.74 17.03 11.47
CA ALA A 330 11.34 16.61 10.13
C ALA A 330 12.20 15.43 9.67
N TYR A 331 11.61 14.56 8.86
CA TYR A 331 12.22 13.33 8.36
C TYR A 331 11.98 13.22 6.86
N LEU A 332 13.02 12.96 6.10
CA LEU A 332 12.96 12.69 4.67
C LEU A 332 13.28 11.21 4.45
N PHE A 333 12.45 10.52 3.67
CA PHE A 333 12.61 9.12 3.31
C PHE A 333 12.71 9.01 1.81
N TYR A 334 13.76 8.36 1.31
CA TYR A 334 13.90 8.16 -0.13
C TYR A 334 12.91 7.13 -0.66
N GLY A 335 12.40 7.40 -1.85
CA GLY A 335 11.71 6.42 -2.69
C GLY A 335 12.69 5.37 -3.23
N SER A 336 12.13 4.29 -3.75
CA SER A 336 12.90 3.27 -4.47
C SER A 336 11.97 2.41 -5.33
N SER A 337 12.56 1.57 -6.17
CA SER A 337 11.83 0.52 -6.91
C SER A 337 11.04 -0.45 -6.03
N THR A 338 11.36 -0.52 -4.74
CA THR A 338 10.70 -1.39 -3.74
C THR A 338 9.83 -0.64 -2.74
N GLY A 339 9.61 0.67 -2.94
CA GLY A 339 8.87 1.54 -2.02
C GLY A 339 9.79 2.44 -1.20
N LEU A 340 9.27 3.02 -0.12
CA LEU A 340 10.03 3.94 0.73
C LEU A 340 11.09 3.21 1.57
N ASN A 341 12.27 3.81 1.69
CA ASN A 341 13.30 3.33 2.59
C ASN A 341 12.83 3.36 4.05
N THR A 342 13.24 2.35 4.83
CA THR A 342 12.85 2.27 6.24
C THR A 342 13.57 3.29 7.10
N ASP A 343 14.80 3.67 6.75
CA ASP A 343 15.56 4.67 7.47
C ASP A 343 15.41 6.04 6.82
N PRO A 344 15.29 7.11 7.63
CA PRO A 344 15.26 8.45 7.09
C PRO A 344 16.62 8.74 6.44
N ALA A 345 16.60 9.14 5.18
CA ALA A 345 17.78 9.61 4.47
C ALA A 345 18.34 10.88 5.10
N TRP A 346 17.44 11.72 5.63
CA TRP A 346 17.81 12.93 6.34
C TRP A 346 16.80 13.26 7.44
N THR A 347 17.28 13.93 8.49
CA THR A 347 16.41 14.50 9.51
C THR A 347 16.89 15.88 9.93
N SER A 348 15.95 16.74 10.33
CA SER A 348 16.23 18.07 10.87
C SER A 348 15.50 18.31 12.16
N LEU A 349 16.19 18.93 13.12
CA LEU A 349 15.70 19.22 14.46
C LEU A 349 15.48 20.73 14.61
N GLY A 350 14.41 21.11 15.31
CA GLY A 350 14.33 22.48 15.81
C GLY A 350 15.48 22.75 16.78
N THR A 351 15.98 23.99 16.75
CA THR A 351 17.18 24.39 17.48
C THR A 351 16.89 25.15 18.78
N SER A 352 15.63 25.15 19.23
CA SER A 352 15.21 25.80 20.48
C SER A 352 13.93 25.17 21.02
N GLU A 353 13.62 25.44 22.29
CA GLU A 353 12.33 25.08 22.88
C GLU A 353 11.16 25.64 22.08
N LYS A 354 10.09 24.85 21.99
CA LYS A 354 8.79 25.23 21.39
C LYS A 354 8.93 25.83 20.00
N ARG A 355 9.88 25.30 19.22
CA ARG A 355 10.09 25.69 17.81
C ARG A 355 9.12 25.00 16.87
N TYR A 356 8.57 23.86 17.28
CA TYR A 356 7.56 23.09 16.54
C TYR A 356 7.93 22.86 15.07
N LEU A 357 9.20 22.57 14.78
CA LEU A 357 9.66 22.28 13.42
C LEU A 357 8.91 21.06 12.86
N GLY A 358 8.46 21.14 11.61
CA GLY A 358 7.68 20.07 10.98
C GLY A 358 6.18 20.15 11.27
N LYS A 359 5.68 21.30 11.77
CA LYS A 359 4.23 21.54 11.90
C LYS A 359 3.51 21.53 10.55
N LYS A 360 4.20 22.00 9.51
CA LYS A 360 3.81 21.86 8.10
C LYS A 360 5.04 21.52 7.28
N VAL A 361 4.85 20.62 6.31
CA VAL A 361 5.85 20.24 5.32
C VAL A 361 5.21 20.27 3.94
N SER A 362 5.99 20.57 2.90
CA SER A 362 5.55 20.58 1.49
C SER A 362 6.74 20.36 0.56
N ALA A 363 6.49 19.79 -0.62
CA ALA A 363 7.39 19.98 -1.76
C ALA A 363 7.46 21.47 -2.14
N ALA A 364 8.60 21.90 -2.64
CA ALA A 364 8.82 23.21 -3.25
C ALA A 364 9.04 23.12 -4.77
N GLY A 365 9.32 21.91 -5.29
CA GLY A 365 9.89 21.72 -6.62
C GLY A 365 11.35 22.16 -6.65
N ASP A 366 11.98 22.12 -7.82
CA ASP A 366 13.35 22.62 -7.99
C ASP A 366 13.32 24.16 -8.03
N VAL A 367 13.59 24.81 -6.88
CA VAL A 367 13.51 26.27 -6.76
C VAL A 367 14.84 26.96 -7.08
N ASN A 368 15.94 26.22 -7.12
CA ASN A 368 17.27 26.73 -7.42
C ASN A 368 17.79 26.33 -8.83
N ASN A 369 17.01 25.54 -9.57
CA ASN A 369 17.31 24.97 -10.87
C ASN A 369 18.57 24.08 -10.89
N ASP A 370 18.80 23.29 -9.84
CA ASP A 370 19.92 22.35 -9.77
C ASP A 370 19.59 20.94 -10.28
N GLY A 371 18.33 20.71 -10.66
CA GLY A 371 17.82 19.44 -11.17
C GLY A 371 17.25 18.52 -10.09
N TYR A 372 17.23 18.94 -8.83
CA TYR A 372 16.68 18.19 -7.70
C TYR A 372 15.48 18.91 -7.08
N SER A 373 14.51 18.16 -6.56
CA SER A 373 13.36 18.77 -5.89
C SER A 373 13.76 19.35 -4.52
N ASP A 374 13.35 20.59 -4.23
CA ASP A 374 13.50 21.21 -2.91
C ASP A 374 12.24 21.01 -2.05
N VAL A 375 12.40 21.25 -0.74
CA VAL A 375 11.32 21.10 0.25
C VAL A 375 11.18 22.30 1.18
N LEU A 376 9.96 22.49 1.68
CA LEU A 376 9.62 23.48 2.69
C LEU A 376 9.30 22.81 4.02
N ILE A 377 9.95 23.27 5.09
CA ILE A 377 9.67 22.84 6.46
C ILE A 377 9.37 24.07 7.29
N VAL A 378 8.16 24.10 7.86
CA VAL A 378 7.73 25.23 8.68
C VAL A 378 8.05 24.95 10.14
N SER A 379 8.60 25.97 10.80
CA SER A 379 8.67 26.09 12.25
C SER A 379 7.79 27.25 12.70
N SER A 380 7.18 27.14 13.87
CA SER A 380 6.44 28.25 14.48
C SER A 380 7.13 28.64 15.77
N LEU A 381 7.42 29.93 15.95
CA LEU A 381 7.70 30.45 17.28
C LEU A 381 6.45 30.21 18.14
N GLY A 382 6.57 29.45 19.21
CA GLY A 382 5.54 29.43 20.24
C GLY A 382 5.42 30.82 20.84
N THR A 383 4.54 31.68 20.33
CA THR A 383 4.09 32.86 21.08
C THR A 383 3.22 32.39 22.22
N TYR A 384 3.84 31.98 23.34
CA TYR A 384 3.17 32.03 24.63
C TYR A 384 3.19 33.48 25.09
N GLY A 385 2.27 34.27 24.55
CA GLY A 385 1.75 35.40 25.31
C GLY A 385 0.82 34.84 26.37
N TYR A 386 1.25 34.80 27.64
CA TYR A 386 0.27 34.88 28.71
C TYR A 386 -0.30 36.32 28.71
N PRO A 387 -1.61 36.49 28.96
CA PRO A 387 -2.27 37.79 28.96
C PRO A 387 -1.67 38.80 29.94
#